data_AF-A0A974S9V6-F1
#
_entry.id   AF-A0A974S9V6-F1
#
_cell.length_a   1.000
_cell.length_b   1.000
_cell.length_c   1.000
_cell.angle_alpha   90.00
_cell.angle_beta   90.00
_cell.angle_gamma   90.00
#
_symmetry.space_group_name_H-M   'P 1'
#
loop_
_entity.id
_entity.type
_entity.pdbx_description
1 polymer ?
#
loop_
_entity_poly.entity_id
_entity_poly.type
_entity_poly.pdbx_seq_one_letter_code
_entity_poly.pdbx_strand_id
1 'polypeptide(L)'
;MVTAPPDPDRRGAWASVSAAVAHDGGPSSVLEGMINQPFAGGRGAARLTAYRDAQGGYIDDPGLGLDDVNRSVRTGLRLALRFDLDDRWRLTGGVVSQTINSHDTQYALEDAAPLTRRNQVREPHDNDFAEAHLGLQGALPWGELRASAAVVRHQVASRYDATTAPPWRCPRSRGL
;
A
#
# COMPACT_ATOMS: atom_id res chain seq x y z
N MET A 1 9.37 4.18 2.76
CA MET A 1 9.47 5.49 2.09
C MET A 1 8.81 6.54 2.97
N VAL A 2 9.59 7.44 3.59
CA VAL A 2 9.04 8.55 4.37
C VAL A 2 8.69 9.67 3.39
N THR A 3 7.45 10.13 3.38
CA THR A 3 7.00 11.18 2.44
C THR A 3 7.48 12.53 2.94
N ALA A 4 8.33 13.20 2.17
CA ALA A 4 8.71 14.59 2.42
C ALA A 4 7.47 15.51 2.35
N PRO A 5 7.35 16.53 3.21
CA PRO A 5 6.24 17.48 3.16
C PRO A 5 6.26 18.30 1.87
N PRO A 6 5.13 18.93 1.47
CA PRO A 6 5.11 19.90 0.38
C PRO A 6 6.04 21.08 0.67
N ASP A 7 6.82 21.48 -0.34
CA ASP A 7 7.82 22.55 -0.27
C ASP A 7 7.30 23.83 -0.97
N PRO A 8 6.96 24.90 -0.23
CA PRO A 8 6.47 26.15 -0.81
C PRO A 8 7.53 26.97 -1.55
N ASP A 9 8.81 26.70 -1.34
CA ASP A 9 9.91 27.49 -1.93
C ASP A 9 10.33 26.93 -3.29
N ARG A 10 9.98 25.68 -3.59
CA ARG A 10 10.50 24.98 -4.76
C ARG A 10 9.43 24.23 -5.56
N ARG A 11 9.30 24.59 -6.84
CA ARG A 11 8.68 23.72 -7.86
C ARG A 11 9.61 22.55 -8.14
N GLY A 12 9.07 21.33 -8.22
CA GLY A 12 9.86 20.15 -8.53
C GLY A 12 9.02 18.99 -9.02
N ALA A 13 9.61 18.13 -9.85
CA ALA A 13 9.00 16.88 -10.26
C ALA A 13 10.07 15.83 -10.50
N TRP A 14 9.70 14.56 -10.38
CA TRP A 14 10.52 13.44 -10.83
C TRP A 14 9.62 12.27 -11.23
N ALA A 15 10.14 11.39 -12.07
CA ALA A 15 9.54 10.11 -12.40
C ALA A 15 10.64 9.05 -12.52
N SER A 16 10.32 7.81 -12.18
CA SER A 16 11.20 6.66 -12.34
C SER A 16 10.42 5.48 -12.95
N VAL A 17 11.14 4.69 -13.74
CA VAL A 17 10.63 3.46 -14.36
C VAL A 17 11.70 2.39 -14.19
N SER A 18 11.30 1.24 -13.69
CA SER A 18 12.17 0.07 -13.53
C SER A 18 11.47 -1.18 -14.06
N ALA A 19 12.25 -2.11 -14.59
CA ALA A 19 11.77 -3.43 -15.02
C ALA A 19 12.73 -4.51 -14.54
N ALA A 20 12.20 -5.68 -14.22
CA ALA A 20 12.98 -6.83 -13.79
C ALA A 20 12.36 -8.13 -14.30
N VAL A 21 13.20 -9.16 -14.46
CA VAL A 21 12.79 -10.52 -14.77
C VAL A 21 13.50 -11.45 -13.81
N ALA A 22 12.78 -12.43 -13.28
CA ALA A 22 13.36 -13.50 -12.48
C ALA A 22 13.64 -14.71 -13.39
N HIS A 23 14.63 -15.52 -13.02
CA HIS A 23 14.81 -16.83 -13.65
C HIS A 23 13.55 -17.67 -13.36
N ASP A 24 12.89 -18.16 -14.41
CA ASP A 24 11.61 -18.89 -14.34
C ASP A 24 10.44 -18.09 -13.72
N GLY A 25 10.45 -16.75 -13.80
CA GLY A 25 9.34 -15.93 -13.32
C GLY A 25 8.89 -14.85 -14.30
N GLY A 26 7.65 -14.40 -14.12
CA GLY A 26 7.03 -13.35 -14.91
C GLY A 26 7.72 -11.97 -14.78
N PRO A 27 7.51 -11.07 -15.77
CA PRO A 27 8.11 -9.74 -15.77
C PRO A 27 7.53 -8.85 -14.66
N SER A 28 8.41 -8.09 -14.00
CA SER A 28 8.09 -7.08 -13.01
C SER A 28 8.35 -5.68 -13.55
N SER A 29 7.56 -4.70 -13.11
CA SER A 29 7.72 -3.30 -13.48
C SER A 29 7.31 -2.37 -12.34
N VAL A 30 8.06 -1.29 -12.17
CA VAL A 30 7.74 -0.21 -11.23
C VAL A 30 7.70 1.10 -11.99
N LEU A 31 6.62 1.85 -11.78
CA LEU A 31 6.45 3.23 -12.22
C LEU A 31 6.16 4.07 -10.97
N GLU A 32 6.88 5.15 -10.79
CA GLU A 32 6.60 6.11 -9.72
C GLU A 32 6.91 7.52 -10.18
N GLY A 33 6.20 8.49 -9.60
CA GLY A 33 6.43 9.89 -9.89
C GLY A 33 5.88 10.80 -8.82
N MET A 34 6.42 12.01 -8.81
CA MET A 34 6.07 13.04 -7.84
C MET A 34 6.10 14.42 -8.50
N ILE A 35 5.16 15.26 -8.08
CA ILE A 35 5.12 16.68 -8.41
C ILE A 35 4.97 17.48 -7.11
N ASN A 36 5.77 18.53 -6.94
CA ASN A 36 5.69 19.52 -5.88
C ASN A 36 5.45 20.90 -6.51
N GLN A 37 4.37 21.54 -6.09
CA GLN A 37 3.85 22.74 -6.71
C GLN A 37 3.53 23.81 -5.65
N PRO A 38 4.43 24.79 -5.45
CA PRO A 38 4.14 26.04 -4.78
C PRO A 38 2.94 26.78 -5.37
N PHE A 39 2.14 27.39 -4.52
CA PHE A 39 1.03 28.25 -4.88
C PHE A 39 0.94 29.44 -3.92
N ALA A 40 -0.01 30.36 -4.16
CA ALA A 40 -0.21 31.56 -3.35
C ALA A 40 1.10 32.36 -3.10
N GLY A 41 1.93 32.50 -4.15
CA GLY A 41 3.19 33.25 -4.06
C GLY A 41 4.21 32.67 -3.07
N GLY A 42 4.22 31.35 -2.86
CA GLY A 42 5.14 30.68 -1.92
C GLY A 42 4.58 30.50 -0.51
N ARG A 43 3.32 30.92 -0.27
CA ARG A 43 2.65 30.70 1.02
C ARG A 43 2.09 29.29 1.17
N GLY A 44 2.05 28.49 0.11
CA GLY A 44 1.62 27.11 0.19
C GLY A 44 2.24 26.25 -0.88
N ALA A 45 2.13 24.94 -0.69
CA ALA A 45 2.51 23.95 -1.69
C ALA A 45 1.59 22.73 -1.64
N ALA A 46 1.40 22.16 -2.83
CA ALA A 46 0.78 20.87 -3.02
C ALA A 46 1.84 19.87 -3.49
N ARG A 47 1.81 18.66 -2.94
CA ARG A 47 2.67 17.55 -3.37
C ARG A 47 1.82 16.35 -3.73
N LEU A 48 1.93 15.89 -4.97
CA LEU A 48 1.28 14.71 -5.49
C LEU A 48 2.32 13.63 -5.75
N THR A 49 2.11 12.42 -5.25
CA THR A 49 2.91 11.24 -5.57
C THR A 49 1.98 10.14 -6.08
N ALA A 50 2.34 9.50 -7.18
CA ALA A 50 1.63 8.35 -7.73
C ALA A 50 2.62 7.23 -8.02
N TYR A 51 2.20 5.98 -7.85
CA TYR A 51 3.03 4.83 -8.15
C TYR A 51 2.19 3.62 -8.54
N ARG A 52 2.82 2.75 -9.34
CA ARG A 52 2.33 1.44 -9.73
C ARG A 52 3.49 0.47 -9.72
N ASP A 53 3.37 -0.56 -8.90
CA ASP A 53 4.36 -1.60 -8.71
C ASP A 53 3.68 -2.92 -9.06
N ALA A 54 4.10 -3.51 -10.19
CA ALA A 54 3.60 -4.79 -10.66
C ALA A 54 4.73 -5.81 -10.55
N GLN A 55 4.60 -6.72 -9.60
CA GLN A 55 5.54 -7.81 -9.37
C GLN A 55 5.05 -9.03 -10.14
N GLY A 56 5.89 -9.54 -11.03
CA GLY A 56 5.65 -10.79 -11.75
C GLY A 56 5.59 -11.97 -10.78
N GLY A 57 4.70 -12.92 -11.09
CA GLY A 57 4.67 -14.19 -10.36
C GLY A 57 5.95 -15.00 -10.63
N TYR A 58 6.19 -16.02 -9.82
CA TYR A 58 7.30 -16.97 -9.95
C TYR A 58 6.94 -18.34 -9.36
N ILE A 59 5.68 -18.53 -8.95
CA ILE A 59 5.18 -19.77 -8.36
C ILE A 59 4.20 -20.38 -9.36
N ASP A 60 4.40 -21.66 -9.66
CA ASP A 60 3.51 -22.45 -10.49
C ASP A 60 2.55 -23.29 -9.63
N ASP A 61 1.28 -23.37 -10.04
CA ASP A 61 0.26 -24.24 -9.47
C ASP A 61 -0.15 -25.33 -10.49
N PRO A 62 0.62 -26.44 -10.56
CA PRO A 62 0.27 -27.58 -11.40
C PRO A 62 -1.01 -28.32 -10.97
N GLY A 63 -1.56 -28.04 -9.77
CA GLY A 63 -2.87 -28.56 -9.34
C GLY A 63 -4.05 -27.89 -10.07
N LEU A 64 -3.85 -26.65 -10.53
CA LEU A 64 -4.83 -25.87 -11.31
C LEU A 64 -4.39 -25.64 -12.77
N GLY A 65 -3.18 -26.06 -13.14
CA GLY A 65 -2.62 -25.88 -14.48
C GLY A 65 -2.28 -24.42 -14.81
N LEU A 66 -1.81 -23.66 -13.82
CA LEU A 66 -1.56 -22.24 -13.93
C LEU A 66 -0.11 -21.92 -13.55
N ASP A 67 0.57 -21.18 -14.40
CA ASP A 67 1.94 -20.68 -14.16
C ASP A 67 1.88 -19.23 -13.62
N ASP A 68 2.90 -18.80 -12.86
CA ASP A 68 3.04 -17.44 -12.31
C ASP A 68 1.87 -16.91 -11.43
N VAL A 69 1.28 -17.77 -10.58
CA VAL A 69 0.01 -17.46 -9.90
C VAL A 69 0.07 -16.33 -8.87
N ASN A 70 1.25 -16.04 -8.31
CA ASN A 70 1.44 -15.08 -7.22
C ASN A 70 1.73 -13.63 -7.68
N ARG A 71 1.30 -13.25 -8.87
CA ARG A 71 1.41 -11.87 -9.36
C ARG A 71 0.75 -10.89 -8.37
N SER A 72 1.46 -9.83 -8.00
CA SER A 72 0.97 -8.77 -7.11
C SER A 72 1.05 -7.42 -7.79
N VAL A 73 -0.02 -6.63 -7.71
CA VAL A 73 -0.06 -5.26 -8.23
C VAL A 73 -0.46 -4.32 -7.11
N ARG A 74 0.43 -3.40 -6.79
CA ARG A 74 0.18 -2.28 -5.88
C ARG A 74 0.10 -0.99 -6.66
N THR A 75 -1.00 -0.26 -6.51
CA THR A 75 -1.17 1.08 -7.07
C THR A 75 -1.53 2.04 -5.95
N GLY A 76 -1.00 3.26 -6.00
CA GLY A 76 -1.34 4.26 -4.99
C GLY A 76 -1.17 5.69 -5.45
N LEU A 77 -1.91 6.56 -4.78
CA LEU A 77 -1.92 8.00 -4.94
C LEU A 77 -1.85 8.66 -3.57
N ARG A 78 -1.03 9.69 -3.45
CA ARG A 78 -0.93 10.52 -2.25
C ARG A 78 -0.88 11.99 -2.64
N LEU A 79 -1.80 12.78 -2.11
CA LEU A 79 -1.78 14.23 -2.19
C LEU A 79 -1.56 14.79 -0.78
N ALA A 80 -0.63 15.74 -0.65
CA ALA A 80 -0.39 16.49 0.57
C ALA A 80 -0.43 17.99 0.27
N LEU A 81 -0.97 18.76 1.20
CA LEU A 81 -1.14 20.20 1.13
C LEU A 81 -0.55 20.84 2.38
N ARG A 82 0.14 21.96 2.17
CA ARG A 82 0.54 22.89 3.22
C ARG A 82 0.20 24.30 2.77
N PHE A 83 -0.40 25.08 3.66
CA PHE A 83 -0.73 26.48 3.39
C PHE A 83 -0.58 27.33 4.65
N ASP A 84 0.27 28.34 4.56
CA ASP A 84 0.47 29.39 5.56
C ASP A 84 -0.60 30.49 5.33
N LEU A 85 -1.67 30.43 6.15
CA LEU A 85 -2.83 31.33 6.12
C LEU A 85 -2.46 32.77 6.47
N ASP A 86 -1.41 32.93 7.28
CA ASP A 86 -0.67 34.16 7.58
C ASP A 86 0.64 33.75 8.31
N ASP A 87 1.34 34.70 8.93
CA ASP A 87 2.59 34.44 9.66
C ASP A 87 2.41 33.62 10.95
N ARG A 88 1.17 33.45 11.40
CA ARG A 88 0.81 32.79 12.67
C ARG A 88 0.08 31.48 12.49
N TRP A 89 -0.59 31.27 11.37
CA TRP A 89 -1.49 30.15 11.13
C TRP A 89 -1.09 29.33 9.91
N ARG A 90 -1.02 28.02 10.11
CA ARG A 90 -0.74 27.03 9.08
C ARG A 90 -1.83 25.97 9.03
N LEU A 91 -2.33 25.72 7.82
CA LEU A 91 -3.19 24.60 7.49
C LEU A 91 -2.36 23.52 6.79
N THR A 92 -2.57 22.26 7.19
CA THR A 92 -2.06 21.09 6.49
C THR A 92 -3.21 20.15 6.18
N GLY A 93 -3.04 19.35 5.14
CA GLY A 93 -4.01 18.32 4.80
C GLY A 93 -3.43 17.30 3.85
N GLY A 94 -4.11 16.18 3.73
CA GLY A 94 -3.68 15.14 2.81
C GLY A 94 -4.74 14.09 2.58
N VAL A 95 -4.60 13.42 1.43
CA VAL A 95 -5.37 12.24 1.09
C VAL A 95 -4.43 11.16 0.57
N VAL A 96 -4.72 9.91 0.96
CA VAL A 96 -4.01 8.72 0.51
C VAL A 96 -5.05 7.73 0.00
N SER A 97 -4.76 7.10 -1.13
CA SER A 97 -5.49 5.94 -1.62
C SER A 97 -4.48 4.93 -2.14
N GLN A 98 -4.59 3.69 -1.67
CA GLN A 98 -3.72 2.59 -2.07
C GLN A 98 -4.56 1.32 -2.20
N THR A 99 -4.35 0.60 -3.28
CA THR A 99 -4.90 -0.73 -3.49
C THR A 99 -3.75 -1.70 -3.71
N ILE A 100 -3.79 -2.83 -3.01
CA ILE A 100 -2.87 -3.95 -3.20
C ILE A 100 -3.72 -5.17 -3.55
N ASN A 101 -3.52 -5.69 -4.76
CA ASN A 101 -4.12 -6.93 -5.21
C ASN A 101 -3.04 -7.99 -5.38
N SER A 102 -3.15 -9.10 -4.64
CA SER A 102 -2.35 -10.32 -4.84
C SER A 102 -3.25 -11.43 -5.35
N HIS A 103 -2.88 -12.05 -6.47
CA HIS A 103 -3.67 -13.14 -7.04
C HIS A 103 -3.53 -14.47 -6.29
N ASP A 104 -2.47 -14.64 -5.48
CA ASP A 104 -2.25 -15.79 -4.60
C ASP A 104 -1.28 -15.45 -3.43
N THR A 105 -1.18 -16.35 -2.44
CA THR A 105 -0.24 -16.31 -1.29
C THR A 105 1.22 -16.62 -1.69
N GLN A 106 2.19 -16.11 -0.93
CA GLN A 106 3.64 -16.12 -1.27
C GLN A 106 4.47 -17.21 -0.54
N TYR A 107 3.91 -18.38 -0.26
CA TYR A 107 4.65 -19.49 0.37
C TYR A 107 4.72 -20.70 -0.56
N ALA A 108 5.89 -21.37 -0.59
CA ALA A 108 6.08 -22.66 -1.24
C ALA A 108 5.97 -23.78 -0.19
N LEU A 109 5.48 -24.96 -0.59
CA LEU A 109 5.46 -26.13 0.29
C LEU A 109 6.85 -26.80 0.24
N GLU A 110 7.41 -27.12 1.42
CA GLU A 110 8.72 -27.78 1.54
C GLU A 110 8.71 -29.23 1.03
N ASP A 111 7.54 -29.85 0.84
CA ASP A 111 7.37 -31.24 0.42
C ASP A 111 7.17 -31.41 -1.11
N ALA A 112 7.26 -30.32 -1.87
CA ALA A 112 7.13 -30.30 -3.33
C ALA A 112 8.44 -29.87 -4.01
N ALA A 113 8.49 -29.96 -5.35
CA ALA A 113 9.62 -29.41 -6.11
C ALA A 113 9.78 -27.90 -5.82
N PRO A 114 10.99 -27.33 -5.94
CA PRO A 114 11.23 -25.92 -5.68
C PRO A 114 10.22 -25.03 -6.42
N LEU A 115 9.67 -24.01 -5.75
CA LEU A 115 8.68 -23.07 -6.31
C LEU A 115 7.33 -23.67 -6.74
N THR A 116 6.97 -24.87 -6.28
CA THR A 116 5.72 -25.53 -6.66
C THR A 116 4.69 -25.52 -5.53
N ARG A 117 3.40 -25.37 -5.86
CA ARG A 117 2.27 -25.54 -4.92
C ARG A 117 1.21 -26.49 -5.48
N ARG A 118 0.35 -27.03 -4.61
CA ARG A 118 -0.77 -27.92 -4.94
C ARG A 118 -2.05 -27.49 -4.19
N ASN A 119 -2.46 -26.23 -4.30
CA ASN A 119 -3.70 -25.79 -3.67
C ASN A 119 -4.91 -26.25 -4.49
N GLN A 120 -6.02 -26.56 -3.83
CA GLN A 120 -7.27 -26.89 -4.54
C GLN A 120 -8.08 -25.62 -4.88
N VAL A 121 -7.73 -24.49 -4.25
CA VAL A 121 -8.44 -23.21 -4.37
C VAL A 121 -7.46 -22.02 -4.35
N ARG A 122 -7.68 -21.01 -5.21
CA ARG A 122 -6.92 -19.74 -5.22
C ARG A 122 -7.12 -18.95 -3.92
N GLU A 123 -6.05 -18.32 -3.44
CA GLU A 123 -6.01 -17.52 -2.20
C GLU A 123 -5.73 -16.02 -2.48
N PRO A 124 -6.68 -15.29 -3.11
CA PRO A 124 -6.47 -13.87 -3.38
C PRO A 124 -6.42 -13.05 -2.09
N HIS A 125 -5.56 -12.02 -2.11
CA HIS A 125 -5.52 -10.98 -1.10
C HIS A 125 -5.81 -9.63 -1.74
N ASP A 126 -6.86 -8.96 -1.26
CA ASP A 126 -7.21 -7.60 -1.62
C ASP A 126 -7.12 -6.71 -0.38
N ASN A 127 -6.43 -5.59 -0.52
CA ASN A 127 -6.25 -4.60 0.54
C ASN A 127 -6.40 -3.20 -0.04
N ASP A 128 -7.55 -2.60 0.26
CA ASP A 128 -7.92 -1.25 -0.09
C ASP A 128 -7.79 -0.33 1.12
N PHE A 129 -6.92 0.67 1.02
CA PHE A 129 -6.67 1.67 2.04
C PHE A 129 -6.97 3.08 1.50
N ALA A 130 -7.76 3.83 2.24
CA ALA A 130 -7.99 5.25 1.98
C ALA A 130 -7.96 6.05 3.29
N GLU A 131 -7.32 7.22 3.25
CA GLU A 131 -7.23 8.14 4.38
C GLU A 131 -7.41 9.58 3.89
N ALA A 132 -8.06 10.41 4.70
CA ALA A 132 -8.01 11.86 4.59
C ALA A 132 -7.71 12.47 5.96
N HIS A 133 -6.88 13.51 6.02
CA HIS A 133 -6.59 14.24 7.25
C HIS A 133 -6.46 15.75 7.03
N LEU A 134 -6.70 16.49 8.11
CA LEU A 134 -6.52 17.93 8.20
C LEU A 134 -5.81 18.28 9.51
N GLY A 135 -4.98 19.31 9.47
CA GLY A 135 -4.27 19.87 10.61
C GLY A 135 -4.29 21.38 10.57
N LEU A 136 -4.44 21.99 11.74
CA LEU A 136 -4.35 23.44 11.95
C LEU A 136 -3.36 23.71 13.06
N GLN A 137 -2.39 24.57 12.79
CA GLN A 137 -1.42 25.05 13.78
C GLN A 137 -1.49 26.57 13.82
N GLY A 138 -1.49 27.15 15.02
CA GLY A 138 -1.64 28.58 15.20
C GLY A 138 -0.98 29.11 16.46
N ALA A 139 -0.43 30.31 16.40
CA ALA A 139 -0.04 31.06 17.60
C ALA A 139 -1.22 31.89 18.13
N LEU A 140 -1.52 31.79 19.42
CA LEU A 140 -2.44 32.64 20.18
C LEU A 140 -1.66 33.53 21.15
N PRO A 141 -2.23 34.63 21.69
CA PRO A 141 -1.52 35.49 22.64
C PRO A 141 -1.03 34.78 23.91
N TRP A 142 -1.65 33.66 24.26
CA TRP A 142 -1.43 32.92 25.49
C TRP A 142 -0.82 31.53 25.27
N GLY A 143 -0.52 31.14 24.02
CA GLY A 143 0.03 29.82 23.74
C GLY A 143 -0.03 29.42 22.27
N GLU A 144 0.27 28.15 22.01
CA GLU A 144 0.17 27.54 20.67
C GLU A 144 -1.04 26.60 20.61
N LEU A 145 -1.84 26.72 19.55
CA LEU A 145 -2.92 25.80 19.24
C LEU A 145 -2.46 24.82 18.16
N ARG A 146 -2.71 23.53 18.39
CA ARG A 146 -2.61 22.47 17.38
C ARG A 146 -3.88 21.65 17.40
N ALA A 147 -4.55 21.55 16.26
CA ALA A 147 -5.75 20.74 16.08
C ALA A 147 -5.57 19.83 14.86
N SER A 148 -6.09 18.61 14.93
CA SER A 148 -6.08 17.68 13.81
C SER A 148 -7.35 16.83 13.77
N ALA A 149 -7.71 16.39 12.57
CA ALA A 149 -8.82 15.48 12.30
C ALA A 149 -8.42 14.51 11.18
N ALA A 150 -8.84 13.25 11.26
CA ALA A 150 -8.56 12.24 10.25
C ALA A 150 -9.72 11.24 10.12
N VAL A 151 -9.90 10.72 8.90
CA VAL A 151 -10.83 9.64 8.58
C VAL A 151 -10.07 8.59 7.79
N VAL A 152 -10.20 7.33 8.20
CA VAL A 152 -9.52 6.17 7.59
C VAL A 152 -10.57 5.13 7.23
N ARG A 153 -10.45 4.56 6.03
CA ARG A 153 -11.18 3.39 5.57
C ARG A 153 -10.17 2.34 5.13
N HIS A 154 -10.28 1.15 5.70
CA HIS A 154 -9.42 0.04 5.37
C HIS A 154 -10.28 -1.21 5.18
N GLN A 155 -10.15 -1.85 4.02
CA GLN A 155 -10.81 -3.12 3.72
C GLN A 155 -9.75 -4.15 3.38
N VAL A 156 -9.87 -5.32 4.01
CA VAL A 156 -8.99 -6.45 3.77
C VAL A 156 -9.86 -7.66 3.49
N ALA A 157 -9.62 -8.31 2.35
CA ALA A 157 -10.21 -9.59 2.01
C ALA A 157 -9.08 -10.59 1.79
N SER A 158 -9.13 -11.71 2.53
CA SER A 158 -8.21 -12.82 2.39
C SER A 158 -8.99 -14.11 2.29
N ARG A 159 -8.58 -14.99 1.39
CA ARG A 159 -9.07 -16.37 1.34
C ARG A 159 -7.89 -17.30 1.57
N TYR A 160 -8.06 -18.31 2.41
CA TYR A 160 -7.07 -19.36 2.64
C TYR A 160 -7.72 -20.73 2.35
N ASP A 161 -6.95 -21.65 1.79
CA ASP A 161 -7.33 -23.05 1.60
C ASP A 161 -6.95 -23.84 2.87
N ALA A 162 -7.95 -24.41 3.52
CA ALA A 162 -7.79 -25.26 4.69
C ALA A 162 -8.24 -26.71 4.43
N THR A 163 -8.36 -27.12 3.16
CA THR A 163 -8.98 -28.40 2.78
C THR A 163 -8.21 -29.62 3.32
N THR A 164 -6.92 -29.45 3.64
CA THR A 164 -6.05 -30.49 4.23
C THR A 164 -5.81 -30.32 5.74
N ALA A 165 -6.49 -29.38 6.41
CA ALA A 165 -6.31 -29.18 7.84
C ALA A 165 -6.72 -30.45 8.63
N PRO A 166 -5.86 -30.97 9.53
CA PRO A 166 -6.20 -32.15 10.32
C PRO A 166 -7.43 -31.85 11.18
N PRO A 167 -8.37 -32.80 11.32
CA PRO A 167 -9.56 -32.59 12.12
C PRO A 167 -9.15 -32.27 13.57
N TRP A 168 -9.69 -31.17 14.10
CA TRP A 168 -9.52 -30.83 15.50
C TRP A 168 -10.09 -31.97 16.35
N ARG A 169 -9.24 -32.67 17.10
CA ARG A 169 -9.71 -33.65 18.08
C ARG A 169 -9.96 -32.89 19.37
N CYS A 170 -11.22 -32.64 19.68
CA CYS A 170 -11.63 -32.16 21.00
C CYS A 170 -11.10 -33.15 22.06
N PRO A 171 -10.32 -32.72 23.07
CA PRO A 171 -9.98 -33.59 24.18
C PRO A 171 -11.29 -34.02 24.85
N ARG A 172 -11.64 -35.31 24.75
CA ARG A 172 -12.71 -35.86 25.58
C ARG A 172 -12.30 -35.62 27.02
N SER A 173 -13.08 -34.82 27.76
CA SER A 173 -12.97 -34.81 29.21
C SER A 173 -13.13 -36.25 29.69
N ARG A 174 -12.10 -36.79 30.34
CA ARG A 174 -12.25 -38.02 31.10
C ARG A 174 -13.19 -37.67 32.25
N GLY A 175 -14.45 -38.07 32.13
CA GLY A 175 -15.36 -38.11 33.26
C GLY A 175 -14.75 -38.98 34.37
N LEU A 176 -14.94 -38.48 35.60
CA LEU A 176 -14.53 -39.05 36.89
C LEU A 176 -14.86 -40.54 37.05
#